data_AF-A0AA42NBV5-F1
#
_entry.id   AF-A0AA42NBV5-F1
#
_cell.length_a   1.000
_cell.length_b   1.000
_cell.length_c   1.000
_cell.angle_alpha   90.00
_cell.angle_beta   90.00
_cell.angle_gamma   90.00
#
_symmetry.space_group_name_H-M   'P 1'
#
loop_
_entity.id
_entity.type
_entity.pdbx_description
1 polymer ?
#
loop_
_entity_poly.entity_id
_entity_poly.type
_entity_poly.pdbx_seq_one_letter_code
_entity_poly.pdbx_strand_id
1 'polypeptide(L)'
;MRIIKTLFWPLAITIPLAACGQHAQSSRPLPPAPYAYLSLTACRHYPSNIVECQLDYGTQFGRHRLGPVQQVSRDLATNLDGSRYQITACWPVSRVQRELPNFTCRISHGQSGADAGSVLVKGGTAVRLARILGDRDQIEYRWKPDRWSRLHD
;
A
#
# COMPACT_ATOMS: atom_id res chain seq x y z
N MET A 1 -46.80 -63.55 30.28
CA MET A 1 -46.65 -62.10 30.01
C MET A 1 -45.15 -61.75 30.02
N ARG A 2 -44.67 -61.19 28.88
CA ARG A 2 -43.56 -60.21 28.65
C ARG A 2 -42.23 -60.46 29.39
N ILE A 3 -41.16 -60.96 28.74
CA ILE A 3 -40.16 -60.25 27.89
C ILE A 3 -39.68 -58.94 28.50
N ILE A 4 -38.37 -58.85 28.82
CA ILE A 4 -37.41 -57.81 28.35
C ILE A 4 -36.01 -58.22 28.85
N LYS A 5 -35.15 -58.66 27.93
CA LYS A 5 -33.69 -58.64 28.07
C LYS A 5 -33.25 -57.26 27.60
N THR A 6 -32.74 -56.41 28.48
CA THR A 6 -32.15 -55.13 28.10
C THR A 6 -30.76 -55.38 27.50
N LEU A 7 -30.67 -55.24 26.18
CA LEU A 7 -29.42 -55.12 25.45
C LEU A 7 -28.74 -53.81 25.86
N PHE A 8 -27.59 -53.91 26.53
CA PHE A 8 -26.67 -52.79 26.70
C PHE A 8 -25.94 -52.55 25.37
N TRP A 9 -26.32 -51.49 24.66
CA TRP A 9 -25.59 -50.97 23.51
C TRP A 9 -24.60 -49.91 24.02
N PRO A 10 -23.28 -50.03 23.78
CA PRO A 10 -22.39 -48.91 24.08
C PRO A 10 -22.59 -47.87 22.99
N LEU A 11 -23.19 -46.74 23.34
CA LEU A 11 -23.12 -45.52 22.54
C LEU A 11 -21.65 -45.07 22.50
N ALA A 12 -20.97 -45.39 21.40
CA ALA A 12 -19.67 -44.82 21.10
C ALA A 12 -19.87 -43.33 20.82
N ILE A 13 -19.57 -42.49 21.82
CA ILE A 13 -19.53 -41.04 21.66
C ILE A 13 -18.24 -40.73 20.92
N THR A 14 -18.32 -40.61 19.59
CA THR A 14 -17.26 -40.02 18.80
C THR A 14 -17.20 -38.54 19.13
N ILE A 15 -16.28 -38.14 19.99
CA ILE A 15 -15.96 -36.73 20.24
C ILE A 15 -15.37 -36.21 18.92
N PRO A 16 -16.04 -35.29 18.20
CA PRO A 16 -15.38 -34.64 17.08
C PRO A 16 -14.24 -33.83 17.69
N LEU A 17 -13.00 -34.24 17.39
CA LEU A 17 -11.84 -33.39 17.58
C LEU A 17 -12.11 -32.14 16.74
N ALA A 18 -12.60 -31.09 17.38
CA ALA A 18 -12.69 -29.78 16.79
C ALA A 18 -11.26 -29.41 16.41
N ALA A 19 -10.92 -29.57 15.14
CA ALA A 19 -9.71 -28.99 14.60
C ALA A 19 -9.82 -27.50 14.90
N CYS A 20 -8.94 -26.99 15.76
CA CYS A 20 -8.62 -25.58 15.81
C CYS A 20 -8.07 -25.23 14.43
N GLY A 21 -8.98 -24.98 13.50
CA GLY A 21 -8.68 -24.26 12.28
C GLY A 21 -8.26 -22.88 12.74
N GLN A 22 -6.96 -22.73 13.02
CA GLN A 22 -6.29 -21.46 12.85
C GLN A 22 -6.81 -20.96 11.51
N HIS A 23 -7.63 -19.92 11.56
CA HIS A 23 -7.96 -19.16 10.38
C HIS A 23 -6.61 -18.85 9.76
N ALA A 24 -6.23 -19.62 8.74
CA ALA A 24 -5.11 -19.30 7.90
C ALA A 24 -5.54 -17.97 7.33
N GLN A 25 -5.06 -16.90 7.95
CA GLN A 25 -5.35 -15.55 7.55
C GLN A 25 -4.86 -15.49 6.12
N SER A 26 -5.81 -15.64 5.19
CA SER A 26 -5.53 -15.84 3.78
C SER A 26 -4.55 -14.75 3.40
N SER A 27 -3.29 -15.13 3.17
CA SER A 27 -2.24 -14.17 2.92
C SER A 27 -2.62 -13.48 1.62
N ARG A 28 -3.11 -12.25 1.74
CA ARG A 28 -3.57 -11.48 0.58
C ARG A 28 -2.44 -11.49 -0.45
N PRO A 29 -2.73 -11.75 -1.73
CA PRO A 29 -1.72 -11.66 -2.77
C PRO A 29 -1.12 -10.25 -2.75
N LEU A 30 0.20 -10.18 -2.54
CA LEU A 30 0.92 -8.93 -2.66
C LEU A 30 0.92 -8.47 -4.12
N PRO A 31 0.86 -7.15 -4.38
CA PRO A 31 1.01 -6.66 -5.73
C PRO A 31 2.39 -7.04 -6.29
N PRO A 32 2.56 -7.16 -7.61
CA PRO A 32 3.85 -7.52 -8.19
C PRO A 32 4.92 -6.47 -7.85
N ALA A 33 6.18 -6.87 -7.89
CA ALA A 33 7.29 -5.91 -7.82
C ALA A 33 7.19 -4.88 -8.98
N PRO A 34 7.56 -3.61 -8.77
CA PRO A 34 8.12 -3.05 -7.53
C PRO A 34 7.06 -2.62 -6.49
N TYR A 35 5.76 -2.73 -6.81
CA TYR A 35 4.67 -2.23 -5.98
C TYR A 35 4.50 -2.96 -4.65
N ALA A 36 4.85 -4.24 -4.56
CA ALA A 36 4.92 -4.99 -3.29
C ALA A 36 5.71 -4.25 -2.20
N TYR A 37 6.73 -3.50 -2.60
CA TYR A 37 7.66 -2.83 -1.70
C TYR A 37 7.27 -1.36 -1.46
N LEU A 38 6.25 -0.84 -2.15
CA LEU A 38 5.81 0.55 -2.03
C LEU A 38 4.63 0.67 -1.07
N SER A 39 4.78 1.49 -0.03
CA SER A 39 3.71 1.77 0.92
C SER A 39 3.66 3.24 1.31
N LEU A 40 2.45 3.73 1.58
CA LEU A 40 2.25 5.00 2.26
C LEU A 40 2.13 4.73 3.76
N THR A 41 2.94 5.43 4.53
CA THR A 41 3.02 5.31 5.99
C THR A 41 2.95 6.70 6.62
N ALA A 42 2.90 6.75 7.97
CA ALA A 42 2.99 7.98 8.74
C ALA A 42 2.04 9.10 8.26
N CYS A 43 0.82 8.72 7.86
CA CYS A 43 -0.18 9.66 7.37
C CYS A 43 -0.61 10.63 8.46
N ARG A 44 -0.57 11.93 8.17
CA ARG A 44 -1.01 13.03 9.03
C ARG A 44 -2.20 13.71 8.39
N HIS A 45 -3.25 13.89 9.17
CA HIS A 45 -4.43 14.65 8.77
C HIS A 45 -4.26 16.10 9.22
N TYR A 46 -4.43 17.01 8.28
CA TYR A 46 -4.47 18.45 8.52
C TYR A 46 -5.90 18.96 8.39
N PRO A 47 -6.20 20.15 8.96
CA PRO A 47 -7.44 20.86 8.63
C PRO A 47 -7.62 20.99 7.12
N SER A 48 -8.86 21.18 6.65
CA SER A 48 -9.22 21.29 5.23
C SER A 48 -9.15 20.00 4.38
N ASN A 49 -9.27 18.82 5.00
CA ASN A 49 -9.27 17.50 4.31
C ASN A 49 -7.97 17.22 3.54
N ILE A 50 -6.86 17.76 4.04
CA ILE A 50 -5.52 17.50 3.49
C ILE A 50 -4.93 16.35 4.30
N VAL A 51 -4.52 15.30 3.60
CA VAL A 51 -3.77 14.19 4.20
C VAL A 51 -2.39 14.17 3.57
N GLU A 52 -1.36 14.15 4.41
CA GLU A 52 0.03 13.96 3.98
C GLU A 52 0.53 12.63 4.48
N CYS A 53 0.98 11.76 3.58
CA CYS A 53 1.60 10.49 3.92
C CYS A 53 3.06 10.48 3.46
N GLN A 54 3.88 9.68 4.14
CA GLN A 54 5.24 9.37 3.70
C GLN A 54 5.21 8.19 2.74
N LEU A 55 5.74 8.36 1.53
CA LEU A 55 5.94 7.26 0.58
C LEU A 55 7.28 6.58 0.85
N ASP A 56 7.24 5.26 1.04
CA ASP A 56 8.38 4.43 1.35
C ASP A 56 8.54 3.29 0.34
N TYR A 57 9.80 2.93 0.06
CA TYR A 57 10.19 1.72 -0.64
C TYR A 57 10.96 0.79 0.30
N GLY A 58 10.34 -0.33 0.69
CA GLY A 58 10.86 -1.25 1.69
C GLY A 58 11.03 -2.66 1.15
N THR A 59 12.27 -3.16 1.14
CA THR A 59 12.61 -4.55 0.83
C THR A 59 13.17 -5.24 2.07
N GLN A 60 13.50 -6.53 1.97
CA GLN A 60 14.22 -7.27 3.01
C GLN A 60 15.59 -6.68 3.35
N PHE A 61 16.18 -5.89 2.45
CA PHE A 61 17.51 -5.29 2.63
C PHE A 61 17.48 -3.89 3.26
N GLY A 62 16.30 -3.29 3.43
CA GLY A 62 16.17 -1.96 4.01
C GLY A 62 14.95 -1.18 3.53
N ARG A 63 14.73 -0.04 4.16
CA ARG A 63 13.63 0.90 3.86
C ARG A 63 14.18 2.25 3.44
N HIS A 64 13.65 2.78 2.34
CA HIS A 64 14.03 4.06 1.77
C HIS A 64 12.82 5.00 1.74
N ARG A 65 12.95 6.17 2.36
CA ARG A 65 11.96 7.23 2.30
C ARG A 65 12.05 7.93 0.95
N LEU A 66 11.00 7.86 0.14
CA LEU A 66 10.93 8.55 -1.15
C LEU A 66 10.53 10.01 -0.98
N GLY A 67 9.61 10.28 -0.05
CA GLY A 67 9.20 11.63 0.31
C GLY A 67 7.71 11.74 0.64
N PRO A 68 7.24 12.94 0.98
CA PRO A 68 5.84 13.18 1.27
C PRO A 68 4.98 13.09 0.01
N VAL A 69 3.72 12.68 0.21
CA VAL A 69 2.66 12.64 -0.77
C VAL A 69 1.43 13.25 -0.11
N GLN A 70 0.96 14.37 -0.67
CA GLN A 70 -0.24 15.04 -0.21
C GLN A 70 -1.42 14.64 -1.09
N GLN A 71 -2.55 14.35 -0.45
CA GLN A 71 -3.81 14.13 -1.10
C GLN A 71 -4.85 15.05 -0.47
N VAL A 72 -5.57 15.79 -1.32
CA VAL A 72 -6.79 16.48 -0.92
C VAL A 72 -7.92 15.50 -1.18
N SER A 73 -8.49 14.90 -0.14
CA SER A 73 -9.57 13.93 -0.29
C SER A 73 -10.50 13.99 0.91
N ARG A 74 -11.82 14.01 0.64
CA ARG A 74 -12.84 13.75 1.66
C ARG A 74 -12.94 12.27 2.03
N ASP A 75 -12.45 11.40 1.15
CA ASP A 75 -12.74 9.96 1.14
C ASP A 75 -11.55 9.10 1.58
N LEU A 76 -10.35 9.69 1.75
CA LEU A 76 -9.23 8.98 2.35
C LEU A 76 -9.53 8.89 3.85
N ALA A 77 -10.19 7.79 4.20
CA ALA A 77 -10.82 7.55 5.49
C ALA A 77 -10.03 8.19 6.63
N THR A 78 -10.74 8.97 7.44
CA THR A 78 -10.33 9.62 8.69
C THR A 78 -9.97 8.59 9.78
N ASN A 79 -9.27 7.52 9.40
CA ASN A 79 -8.72 6.57 10.34
C ASN A 79 -7.50 7.23 10.98
N LEU A 80 -7.79 7.85 12.12
CA LEU A 80 -6.87 8.41 13.12
C LEU A 80 -5.76 7.40 13.54
N ASP A 81 -5.93 6.12 13.23
CA ASP A 81 -5.02 5.04 13.58
C ASP A 81 -4.02 4.72 12.46
N GLY A 82 -2.98 5.55 12.32
CA GLY A 82 -1.70 5.13 11.70
C GLY A 82 -1.82 4.39 10.36
N SER A 83 -2.83 4.75 9.55
CA SER A 83 -3.27 3.98 8.39
C SER A 83 -2.12 3.73 7.43
N ARG A 84 -1.78 2.45 7.22
CA ARG A 84 -0.79 2.03 6.22
C ARG A 84 -1.51 1.65 4.94
N TYR A 85 -1.17 2.32 3.85
CA TYR A 85 -1.70 2.00 2.53
C TYR A 85 -0.64 1.28 1.69
N GLN A 86 -1.07 0.30 0.91
CA GLN A 86 -0.25 -0.39 -0.07
C GLN A 86 -0.47 0.22 -1.44
N ILE A 87 0.61 0.55 -2.14
CA ILE A 87 0.54 0.96 -3.55
C ILE A 87 0.34 -0.32 -4.39
N THR A 88 -0.65 -0.29 -5.29
CA THR A 88 -1.00 -1.44 -6.14
C THR A 88 -0.58 -1.26 -7.59
N ALA A 89 -0.63 -0.04 -8.09
CA ALA A 89 -0.17 0.34 -9.43
C ALA A 89 0.10 1.85 -9.47
N CYS A 90 0.90 2.30 -10.43
CA CYS A 90 1.09 3.72 -10.72
C CYS A 90 1.15 3.95 -12.23
N TRP A 91 0.57 5.05 -12.70
CA TRP A 91 0.59 5.45 -14.10
C TRP A 91 1.06 6.90 -14.24
N PRO A 92 1.85 7.22 -15.28
CA PRO A 92 2.30 8.59 -15.51
C PRO A 92 1.12 9.50 -15.84
N VAL A 93 1.15 10.72 -15.32
CA VAL A 93 0.20 11.79 -15.64
C VAL A 93 0.86 12.76 -16.62
N SER A 94 0.06 13.40 -17.48
CA SER A 94 0.52 14.42 -18.41
C SER A 94 1.43 15.46 -17.72
N ARG A 95 2.62 15.65 -18.28
CA ARG A 95 3.66 16.51 -17.72
C ARG A 95 3.66 17.84 -18.46
N VAL A 96 3.68 18.96 -17.73
CA VAL A 96 3.93 20.28 -18.33
C VAL A 96 5.42 20.43 -18.69
N GLN A 97 6.31 19.97 -17.79
CA GLN A 97 7.74 19.81 -18.05
C GLN A 97 8.08 18.33 -18.08
N ARG A 98 8.62 17.84 -19.21
CA ARG A 98 8.85 16.40 -19.45
C ARG A 98 9.78 15.78 -18.41
N GLU A 99 10.72 16.58 -17.91
CA GLU A 99 11.74 16.23 -16.93
C GLU A 99 11.18 16.03 -15.52
N LEU A 100 9.99 16.56 -15.21
CA LEU A 100 9.37 16.47 -13.90
C LEU A 100 8.20 15.47 -13.93
N PRO A 101 8.42 14.21 -13.52
CA PRO A 101 7.39 13.19 -13.59
C PRO A 101 6.30 13.46 -12.56
N ASN A 102 5.07 13.09 -12.93
CA ASN A 102 3.93 13.01 -12.03
C ASN A 102 3.31 11.63 -12.22
N PHE A 103 2.87 11.01 -11.13
CA PHE A 103 2.20 9.70 -11.17
C PHE A 103 0.90 9.74 -10.40
N THR A 104 -0.13 9.10 -10.94
CA THR A 104 -1.30 8.71 -10.15
C THR A 104 -1.09 7.27 -9.74
N CYS A 105 -1.09 7.00 -8.43
CA CYS A 105 -0.89 5.68 -7.86
C CYS A 105 -2.15 5.20 -7.17
N ARG A 106 -2.62 4.00 -7.53
CA ARG A 106 -3.75 3.35 -6.88
C ARG A 106 -3.33 2.74 -5.56
N ILE A 107 -4.11 2.95 -4.52
CA ILE A 107 -3.82 2.53 -3.15
C ILE A 107 -4.90 1.60 -2.63
N SER A 108 -4.50 0.72 -1.71
CA SER A 108 -5.42 -0.13 -0.96
C SER A 108 -5.05 -0.10 0.52
N HIS A 109 -6.01 -0.34 1.39
CA HIS A 109 -5.73 -0.50 2.82
C HIS A 109 -4.77 -1.68 3.04
N GLY A 110 -3.70 -1.48 3.82
CA GLY A 110 -2.65 -2.48 3.99
C GLY A 110 -3.12 -3.78 4.62
N GLN A 111 -4.08 -3.72 5.56
CA GLN A 111 -4.60 -4.90 6.27
C GLN A 111 -5.74 -5.59 5.51
N SER A 112 -6.77 -4.84 5.11
CA SER A 112 -7.97 -5.42 4.47
C SER A 112 -7.81 -5.60 2.96
N GLY A 113 -6.93 -4.85 2.33
CA GLY A 113 -6.79 -4.81 0.88
C GLY A 113 -7.94 -4.18 0.12
N ALA A 114 -8.91 -3.59 0.83
CA ALA A 114 -9.95 -2.78 0.24
C ALA A 114 -9.34 -1.64 -0.56
N ASP A 115 -9.93 -1.34 -1.72
CA ASP A 115 -9.54 -0.20 -2.53
C ASP A 115 -9.68 1.09 -1.71
N ALA A 116 -8.65 1.93 -1.76
CA ALA A 116 -8.59 3.19 -1.04
C ALA A 116 -8.46 4.38 -2.02
N GLY A 117 -8.70 4.14 -3.31
CA GLY A 117 -8.64 5.15 -4.36
C GLY A 117 -7.22 5.38 -4.87
N SER A 118 -6.86 6.63 -5.09
CA SER A 118 -5.55 6.97 -5.69
C SER A 118 -4.93 8.24 -5.11
N VAL A 119 -3.61 8.26 -5.06
CA VAL A 119 -2.79 9.42 -4.68
C VAL A 119 -2.06 9.99 -5.90
N LEU A 120 -1.82 11.29 -5.88
CA LEU A 120 -1.03 11.99 -6.88
C LEU A 120 0.37 12.26 -6.32
N VAL A 121 1.38 11.63 -6.92
CA VAL A 121 2.78 11.77 -6.54
C VAL A 121 3.45 12.77 -7.50
N LYS A 122 4.07 13.81 -6.94
CA LYS A 122 4.69 14.91 -7.69
C LYS A 122 6.10 15.23 -7.16
N GLY A 123 6.79 16.13 -7.88
CA GLY A 123 8.03 16.76 -7.42
C GLY A 123 9.16 15.77 -7.16
N GLY A 124 10.00 16.04 -6.16
CA GLY A 124 11.14 15.19 -5.82
C GLY A 124 10.75 13.75 -5.45
N THR A 125 9.59 13.55 -4.81
CA THR A 125 9.06 12.21 -4.51
C THR A 125 8.78 11.43 -5.80
N ALA A 126 8.19 12.08 -6.80
CA ALA A 126 7.92 11.44 -8.10
C ALA A 126 9.20 11.13 -8.87
N VAL A 127 10.22 11.99 -8.80
CA VAL A 127 11.53 11.72 -9.41
C VAL A 127 12.16 10.45 -8.82
N ARG A 128 12.14 10.29 -7.48
CA ARG A 128 12.66 9.08 -6.82
C ARG A 128 11.82 7.84 -7.14
N LEU A 129 10.50 7.98 -7.17
CA LEU A 129 9.59 6.90 -7.57
C LEU A 129 9.85 6.46 -9.02
N ALA A 130 10.03 7.40 -9.95
CA ALA A 130 10.30 7.10 -11.36
C ALA A 130 11.53 6.20 -11.54
N ARG A 131 12.59 6.45 -10.77
CA ARG A 131 13.80 5.62 -10.78
C ARG A 131 13.53 4.18 -10.31
N ILE A 132 12.66 3.99 -9.32
CA ILE A 132 12.24 2.66 -8.86
C ILE A 132 11.38 1.96 -9.89
N LEU A 133 10.52 2.71 -10.59
CA LEU A 133 9.66 2.19 -11.66
C LEU A 133 10.42 1.93 -12.98
N GLY A 134 11.72 2.23 -13.03
CA GLY A 134 12.54 2.00 -14.22
C GLY A 134 12.34 3.04 -15.34
N ASP A 135 11.87 4.25 -15.01
CA ASP A 135 11.75 5.35 -16.00
C ASP A 135 13.14 5.77 -16.48
N ARG A 136 13.47 5.38 -17.71
CA ARG A 136 14.79 5.62 -18.33
C ARG A 136 15.14 7.10 -18.40
N ASP A 137 14.17 7.95 -18.74
CA ASP A 137 14.40 9.39 -18.84
C ASP A 137 14.90 9.92 -17.49
N GLN A 138 14.35 9.44 -16.37
CA GLN A 138 14.72 9.88 -15.02
C GLN A 138 15.99 9.25 -14.45
N ILE A 139 16.34 8.06 -14.91
CA ILE A 139 17.59 7.38 -14.55
C ILE A 139 18.78 8.04 -15.28
N GLU A 140 18.59 8.36 -16.55
CA GLU A 140 19.62 8.98 -17.40
C GLU A 140 19.66 10.50 -17.22
N TYR A 141 18.63 11.11 -16.62
CA TYR A 141 18.55 12.56 -16.40
C TYR A 141 19.69 13.07 -15.53
N ARG A 142 20.58 13.86 -16.13
CA ARG A 142 21.52 14.72 -15.42
C ARG A 142 20.83 16.04 -15.12
N TRP A 143 20.75 16.38 -13.84
CA TRP A 143 20.15 17.64 -13.40
C TRP A 143 20.86 18.79 -14.09
N LYS A 144 20.11 19.53 -14.91
CA LYS A 144 20.57 20.80 -15.47
C LYS A 144 19.91 21.91 -14.67
N PRO A 145 20.67 22.95 -14.27
CA PRO A 145 20.08 24.15 -13.69
C PRO A 145 18.94 24.64 -14.56
N ASP A 146 17.83 25.02 -13.92
CA ASP A 146 16.74 25.64 -14.64
C ASP A 146 17.27 26.92 -15.29
N ARG A 147 16.89 27.18 -16.56
CA ARG A 147 17.27 28.42 -17.25
C ARG A 147 16.74 29.66 -16.52
N TRP A 148 15.72 29.49 -15.69
CA TRP A 148 15.19 30.55 -14.83
C TRP A 148 15.72 30.49 -13.38
N SER A 149 16.59 29.53 -13.01
CA SER A 149 17.18 29.52 -11.68
C SER A 149 18.17 30.69 -11.56
N ARG A 150 17.88 31.60 -10.64
CA ARG A 150 18.77 32.72 -10.27
C ARG A 150 19.89 32.31 -9.32
N LEU A 151 19.94 31.04 -8.95
CA LEU A 151 21.05 30.46 -8.18
C LEU A 151 22.14 30.09 -9.18
N HIS A 152 23.27 30.78 -9.10
CA HIS A 152 24.50 30.35 -9.73
C HIS A 152 25.29 29.59 -8.67
N ASP A 153 25.60 28.32 -8.96
CA ASP A 153 26.50 27.50 -8.16
C ASP A 153 27.94 28.08 -8.18
#